data_AF-A0AAU8JG92-F1
#
_entry.id   AF-A0AAU8JG92-F1
#
_cell.length_a   1.000
_cell.length_b   1.000
_cell.length_c   1.000
_cell.angle_alpha   90.00
_cell.angle_beta   90.00
_cell.angle_gamma   90.00
#
_symmetry.space_group_name_H-M   'P 1'
#
loop_
_entity.id
_entity.type
_entity.pdbx_description
1 polymer ?
#
loop_
_entity_poly.entity_id
_entity_poly.type
_entity_poly.pdbx_seq_one_letter_code
_entity_poly.pdbx_strand_id
1 'polypeptide(L)'
;MVENLLDNDDYDAVIALTDVYTGTNDFQNAADAKAKITNWVGNNPRFYPHTALHDFEAWLIPYWDTIQKLAKHNLSAPSGSPERVNHNNPPAERIKDIFRRGKCSRHYNKPIDGKAILKNNDLMDAIQACPELKAFVNRIIFLCDETKVIP
;
A
#
# COMPACT_ATOMS: atom_id res chain seq x y z
N MET A 1 13.60 -3.37 -17.21
CA MET A 1 12.49 -2.43 -17.46
C MET A 1 11.22 -3.26 -17.53
N VAL A 2 10.09 -2.80 -16.98
CA VAL A 2 8.85 -3.60 -16.87
C VAL A 2 8.31 -4.03 -18.24
N GLU A 3 8.56 -3.22 -19.28
CA GLU A 3 8.29 -3.53 -20.70
C GLU A 3 8.78 -4.93 -21.11
N ASN A 4 9.95 -5.36 -20.61
CA ASN A 4 10.51 -6.66 -20.99
C ASN A 4 9.75 -7.86 -20.42
N LEU A 5 9.03 -7.70 -19.30
CA LEU A 5 8.32 -8.81 -18.66
C LEU A 5 7.18 -9.31 -19.55
N LEU A 6 6.44 -8.40 -20.19
CA LEU A 6 5.28 -8.78 -21.02
C LEU A 6 5.67 -9.30 -22.41
N ASP A 7 6.81 -8.85 -22.93
CA ASP A 7 7.21 -9.12 -24.31
C ASP A 7 8.26 -10.24 -24.44
N ASN A 8 9.13 -10.44 -23.43
CA ASN A 8 10.24 -11.39 -23.52
C ASN A 8 10.11 -12.60 -22.57
N ASP A 9 9.45 -12.44 -21.42
CA ASP A 9 9.41 -13.46 -20.36
C ASP A 9 8.10 -14.28 -20.34
N ASP A 10 7.23 -14.07 -21.34
CA ASP A 10 5.96 -14.78 -21.58
C ASP A 10 5.02 -14.83 -20.35
N TYR A 11 4.95 -13.73 -19.60
CA TYR A 11 3.97 -13.61 -18.50
C TYR A 11 2.56 -13.35 -19.03
N ASP A 12 1.57 -14.06 -18.49
CA ASP A 12 0.15 -13.88 -18.80
C ASP A 12 -0.40 -12.49 -18.39
N ALA A 13 0.16 -11.92 -17.32
CA ALA A 13 -0.23 -10.63 -16.79
C ALA A 13 0.87 -10.02 -15.92
N VAL A 14 0.92 -8.69 -15.87
CA VAL A 14 1.79 -7.94 -14.95
C VAL A 14 0.94 -6.97 -14.14
N ILE A 15 1.02 -7.08 -12.82
CA ILE A 15 0.48 -6.09 -11.90
C ILE A 15 1.62 -5.21 -11.41
N ALA A 16 1.50 -3.90 -11.58
CA ALA A 16 2.43 -2.94 -11.01
C ALA A 16 1.79 -2.24 -9.82
N LEU A 17 2.55 -2.07 -8.75
CA LEU A 17 2.14 -1.33 -7.57
C LEU A 17 3.19 -0.26 -7.28
N THR A 18 2.81 1.01 -7.35
CA THR A 18 3.72 2.15 -7.15
C THR A 18 3.24 3.09 -6.05
N ASP A 19 4.18 3.67 -5.31
CA ASP A 19 3.88 4.84 -4.49
C ASP A 19 3.73 6.08 -5.39
N VAL A 20 2.74 6.94 -5.12
CA VAL A 20 2.55 8.20 -5.88
C VAL A 20 3.51 9.29 -5.39
N TYR A 21 3.81 9.32 -4.08
CA TYR A 21 4.81 10.23 -3.51
C TYR A 21 6.12 9.50 -3.26
N THR A 22 6.98 9.48 -4.28
CA THR A 22 8.31 8.86 -4.27
C THR A 22 9.39 9.74 -3.64
N GLY A 23 9.04 10.94 -3.15
CA GLY A 23 10.00 11.98 -2.73
C GLY A 23 10.50 12.85 -3.90
N THR A 24 10.14 12.49 -5.13
CA THR A 24 10.30 13.24 -6.37
C THR A 24 8.91 13.58 -6.92
N ASN A 25 8.75 14.72 -7.61
CA ASN A 25 7.46 15.16 -8.18
C ASN A 25 7.14 14.45 -9.51
N ASP A 26 7.30 13.12 -9.54
CA ASP A 26 7.14 12.31 -10.76
C ASP A 26 5.66 12.15 -11.17
N PHE A 27 4.76 12.20 -10.18
CA PHE A 27 3.32 12.02 -10.35
C PHE A 27 2.52 13.14 -9.69
N GLN A 28 1.50 13.65 -10.39
CA GLN A 28 0.60 14.68 -9.85
C GLN A 28 -0.43 14.09 -8.87
N ASN A 29 -0.91 12.89 -9.17
CA ASN A 29 -1.89 12.14 -8.39
C ASN A 29 -1.90 10.67 -8.83
N ALA A 30 -2.71 9.84 -8.17
CA ALA A 30 -2.83 8.42 -8.50
C ALA A 30 -3.26 8.15 -9.96
N ALA A 31 -4.14 8.97 -10.53
CA ALA A 31 -4.57 8.79 -11.92
C ALA A 31 -3.45 9.11 -12.92
N ASP A 32 -2.69 10.19 -12.68
CA ASP A 32 -1.50 10.53 -13.46
C ASP A 32 -0.42 9.44 -13.35
N ALA A 33 -0.21 8.90 -12.15
CA ALA A 33 0.71 7.78 -11.94
C ALA A 33 0.30 6.56 -12.77
N LYS A 34 -0.96 6.10 -12.65
CA LYS A 34 -1.49 4.97 -13.43
C LYS A 34 -1.37 5.20 -14.93
N ALA A 35 -1.70 6.40 -15.42
CA ALA A 35 -1.62 6.73 -16.84
C ALA A 35 -0.18 6.70 -17.36
N LYS A 36 0.77 7.30 -16.63
CA LYS A 36 2.19 7.35 -17.03
C LYS A 36 2.80 5.95 -17.08
N ILE A 37 2.63 5.14 -16.03
CA ILE A 37 3.22 3.79 -16.00
C ILE A 37 2.59 2.88 -17.06
N THR A 38 1.31 3.07 -17.37
CA THR A 38 0.64 2.36 -18.48
C THR A 38 1.21 2.77 -19.83
N ASN A 39 1.47 4.06 -20.02
CA ASN A 39 2.07 4.58 -21.24
C ASN A 39 3.53 4.10 -21.42
N TRP A 40 4.30 3.95 -20.34
CA TRP A 40 5.66 3.39 -20.39
C TRP A 40 5.66 1.98 -20.99
N VAL A 41 4.70 1.15 -20.62
CA VAL A 41 4.55 -0.22 -21.17
C VAL A 41 3.74 -0.29 -22.48
N GLY A 42 3.59 0.83 -23.19
CA GLY A 42 2.91 0.85 -24.50
C GLY A 42 1.40 0.58 -24.43
N ASN A 43 0.75 0.86 -23.30
CA ASN A 43 -0.69 0.61 -23.08
C ASN A 43 -1.10 -0.88 -23.23
N ASN A 44 -0.23 -1.80 -22.81
CA ASN A 44 -0.48 -3.23 -22.90
C ASN A 44 -1.71 -3.64 -22.06
N PRO A 45 -2.71 -4.35 -22.65
CA PRO A 45 -3.94 -4.74 -21.94
C PRO A 45 -3.72 -5.78 -20.83
N ARG A 46 -2.55 -6.45 -20.81
CA ARG A 46 -2.13 -7.40 -19.76
C ARG A 46 -1.39 -6.72 -18.60
N PHE A 47 -1.32 -5.39 -18.62
CA PHE A 47 -0.70 -4.58 -17.58
C PHE A 47 -1.75 -3.90 -16.69
N TYR A 48 -1.63 -4.09 -15.38
CA TYR A 48 -2.59 -3.61 -14.40
C TYR A 48 -1.94 -2.68 -13.38
N PRO A 49 -2.07 -1.35 -13.55
CA PRO A 49 -1.46 -0.37 -12.67
C PRO A 49 -2.27 -0.13 -11.39
N HIS A 50 -1.63 -0.28 -10.24
CA HIS A 50 -2.14 0.08 -8.92
C HIS A 50 -1.22 1.08 -8.23
N THR A 51 -1.78 1.86 -7.32
CA THR A 51 -1.05 2.94 -6.64
C THR A 51 -1.35 2.94 -5.15
N ALA A 52 -0.31 3.07 -4.33
CA ALA A 52 -0.45 3.54 -2.95
C ALA A 52 -0.28 5.07 -2.94
N LEU A 53 -1.30 5.80 -2.47
CA LEU A 53 -1.29 7.26 -2.60
C LEU A 53 -0.09 7.89 -1.88
N HIS A 54 0.24 7.47 -0.67
CA HIS A 54 1.35 8.05 0.10
C HIS A 54 2.47 7.04 0.33
N ASP A 55 2.14 5.94 1.00
CA ASP A 55 3.00 4.80 1.24
C ASP A 55 2.13 3.58 1.54
N PHE A 56 2.73 2.39 1.49
CA PHE A 56 2.05 1.15 1.89
C PHE A 56 1.65 1.13 3.37
N GLU A 57 2.29 1.95 4.21
CA GLU A 57 1.91 2.08 5.61
C GLU A 57 0.49 2.62 5.82
N ALA A 58 -0.13 3.25 4.82
CA ALA A 58 -1.56 3.56 4.82
C ALA A 58 -2.39 2.31 5.14
N TRP A 59 -2.05 1.16 4.56
CA TRP A 59 -2.76 -0.10 4.74
C TRP A 59 -2.54 -0.74 6.11
N LEU A 60 -1.62 -0.22 6.91
CA LEU A 60 -1.40 -0.65 8.29
C LEU A 60 -2.22 0.15 9.31
N ILE A 61 -2.80 1.29 8.92
CA ILE A 61 -3.61 2.13 9.81
C ILE A 61 -4.78 1.36 10.46
N PRO A 62 -5.51 0.47 9.75
CA PRO A 62 -6.58 -0.33 10.37
C PRO A 62 -6.09 -1.19 11.56
N TYR A 63 -4.79 -1.49 11.63
CA TYR A 63 -4.18 -2.32 12.67
C TYR A 63 -3.62 -1.51 13.84
N TRP A 64 -4.19 -0.33 14.10
CA TRP A 64 -3.63 0.61 15.05
C TRP A 64 -3.51 0.05 16.48
N ASP A 65 -4.44 -0.80 16.90
CA ASP A 65 -4.37 -1.48 18.20
C ASP A 65 -3.13 -2.38 18.31
N THR A 66 -2.77 -3.06 17.22
CA THR A 66 -1.53 -3.85 17.14
C THR A 66 -0.29 -2.94 17.17
N ILE A 67 -0.34 -1.82 16.45
CA ILE A 67 0.73 -0.81 16.44
C ILE A 67 0.97 -0.24 17.86
N GLN A 68 -0.10 0.10 18.58
CA GLN A 68 -0.04 0.56 19.97
C GLN A 68 0.63 -0.45 20.90
N LYS A 69 0.27 -1.74 20.77
CA LYS A 69 0.87 -2.83 21.55
C LYS A 69 2.36 -2.98 21.27
N LEU A 70 2.77 -2.96 20.00
CA LEU A 70 4.17 -3.07 19.60
C LEU A 70 5.00 -1.86 20.03
N ALA A 71 4.45 -0.65 19.91
CA ALA A 71 5.08 0.57 20.35
C ALA A 71 5.08 0.75 21.88
N LYS A 72 4.21 0.03 22.59
CA LYS A 72 3.93 0.24 24.03
C LYS A 72 3.52 1.68 24.32
N HIS A 73 2.60 2.21 23.51
CA HIS A 73 2.09 3.59 23.61
C HIS A 73 0.60 3.63 23.23
N ASN A 74 -0.16 4.55 23.81
CA ASN A 74 -1.61 4.72 23.62
C ASN A 74 -1.96 5.90 22.69
N LEU A 75 -1.11 6.20 21.71
CA LEU A 75 -1.39 7.31 20.77
C LEU A 75 -2.58 6.89 19.90
N SER A 76 -3.57 7.74 19.70
CA SER A 76 -4.73 7.41 18.87
C SER A 76 -4.38 7.31 17.38
N ALA A 77 -5.18 6.53 16.65
CA ALA A 77 -5.06 6.41 15.20
C ALA A 77 -5.30 7.75 14.51
N PRO A 78 -4.72 7.99 13.33
CA PRO A 78 -5.12 9.13 12.51
C PRO A 78 -6.60 9.07 12.17
N SER A 79 -7.27 10.22 12.19
CA SER A 79 -8.68 10.35 11.78
C SER A 79 -8.81 10.30 10.25
N GLY A 80 -9.86 9.65 9.76
CA GLY A 80 -10.22 9.63 8.34
C GLY A 80 -9.92 8.30 7.65
N SER A 81 -10.11 8.27 6.33
CA SER A 81 -9.80 7.08 5.51
C SER A 81 -8.28 6.87 5.44
N PRO A 82 -7.78 5.63 5.64
CA PRO A 82 -6.35 5.32 5.63
C PRO A 82 -5.60 5.85 4.41
N GLU A 83 -6.21 5.73 3.23
CA GLU A 83 -5.61 6.14 1.95
C GLU A 83 -5.72 7.65 1.67
N ARG A 84 -6.36 8.43 2.56
CA ARG A 84 -6.50 9.89 2.45
C ARG A 84 -5.72 10.65 3.53
N VAL A 85 -4.92 9.97 4.35
CA VAL A 85 -4.17 10.60 5.44
C VAL A 85 -3.00 11.42 4.89
N ASN A 86 -3.18 12.74 4.92
CA ASN A 86 -2.58 13.75 4.04
C ASN A 86 -1.14 14.24 4.41
N HIS A 87 -0.34 14.36 3.33
CA HIS A 87 0.94 15.01 2.97
C HIS A 87 1.92 15.64 3.98
N ASN A 88 1.53 16.15 5.15
CA ASN A 88 2.52 16.73 6.10
C ASN A 88 3.02 15.71 7.14
N ASN A 89 2.26 14.62 7.34
CA ASN A 89 2.61 13.53 8.24
C ASN A 89 2.07 12.23 7.67
N PRO A 90 2.77 11.62 6.69
CA PRO A 90 2.33 10.42 6.00
C PRO A 90 2.21 9.24 6.98
N PRO A 91 1.49 8.17 6.60
CA PRO A 91 1.27 7.03 7.49
C PRO A 91 2.56 6.45 8.09
N ALA A 92 3.65 6.32 7.32
CA ALA A 92 4.92 5.85 7.86
C ALA A 92 5.49 6.78 8.96
N GLU A 93 5.37 8.11 8.81
CA GLU A 93 5.82 9.05 9.84
C GLU A 93 4.96 8.97 11.10
N ARG A 94 3.66 8.68 10.97
CA ARG A 94 2.78 8.45 12.13
C ARG A 94 3.15 7.19 12.89
N ILE A 95 3.47 6.12 12.17
CA ILE A 95 3.94 4.88 12.80
C ILE A 95 5.31 5.12 13.44
N LYS A 96 6.23 5.82 12.78
CA LYS A 96 7.50 6.20 13.41
C LYS A 96 7.30 7.01 14.69
N ASP A 97 6.37 7.95 14.70
CA ASP A 97 6.13 8.82 15.85
C ASP A 97 5.61 8.05 17.07
N ILE A 98 4.66 7.11 16.89
CA ILE A 98 4.18 6.28 18.00
C ILE A 98 5.29 5.36 18.56
N PHE A 99 6.11 4.76 17.70
CA PHE A 99 7.25 3.95 18.13
C PHE A 99 8.33 4.77 18.85
N ARG A 100 8.58 6.00 18.39
CA ARG A 100 9.53 6.95 19.01
C ARG A 100 9.05 7.38 20.40
N ARG A 101 7.77 7.70 20.56
CA ARG A 101 7.17 8.10 21.85
C ARG A 101 6.99 6.92 22.80
N GLY A 102 6.92 5.71 22.27
CA GLY A 102 6.68 4.50 23.02
C GLY A 102 7.83 4.10 23.95
N LYS A 103 7.51 3.22 24.91
CA LYS A 103 8.47 2.75 25.92
C LYS A 103 9.63 1.95 25.34
N CYS A 104 9.51 1.48 24.10
CA CYS A 104 10.58 0.79 23.39
C CYS A 104 11.69 1.74 22.91
N SER A 105 11.46 3.06 22.90
CA SER A 105 12.40 4.13 22.50
C SER A 105 13.22 3.79 21.25
N ARG A 106 12.57 3.17 20.27
CA ARG A 106 13.20 2.73 19.02
C ARG A 106 12.41 3.25 17.84
N HIS A 107 13.09 3.34 16.70
CA HIS A 107 12.42 3.66 15.44
C HIS A 107 11.59 2.48 14.94
N TYR A 108 10.50 2.80 14.26
CA TYR A 108 9.77 1.85 13.44
C TYR A 108 10.69 1.32 12.33
N ASN A 109 10.78 0.01 12.20
CA ASN A 109 11.56 -0.69 11.20
C ASN A 109 10.60 -1.37 10.22
N LYS A 110 10.48 -0.84 9.00
CA LYS A 110 9.47 -1.30 8.02
C LYS A 110 9.49 -2.81 7.80
N PRO A 111 10.64 -3.46 7.50
CA PRO A 111 10.67 -4.91 7.29
C PRO A 111 10.25 -5.74 8.51
N ILE A 112 10.69 -5.37 9.71
CA ILE A 112 10.47 -6.16 10.92
C ILE A 112 9.08 -5.90 11.50
N ASP A 113 8.76 -4.63 11.72
CA ASP A 113 7.52 -4.22 12.39
C ASP A 113 6.33 -4.31 11.44
N GLY A 114 6.48 -3.95 10.16
CA GLY A 114 5.42 -4.11 9.16
C GLY A 114 5.01 -5.57 9.02
N LYS A 115 5.97 -6.49 8.96
CA LYS A 115 5.71 -7.94 8.98
C LYS A 115 5.02 -8.38 10.27
N ALA A 116 5.46 -7.89 11.42
CA ALA A 116 4.85 -8.23 12.70
C ALA A 116 3.41 -7.71 12.82
N ILE A 117 3.11 -6.54 12.28
CA ILE A 117 1.75 -5.98 12.21
C ILE A 117 0.90 -6.89 11.32
N LEU A 118 1.31 -7.12 10.07
CA LEU A 118 0.55 -7.93 9.13
C LEU A 118 0.30 -9.36 9.64
N LYS A 119 1.30 -9.99 10.27
CA LYS A 119 1.17 -11.36 10.81
C LYS A 119 0.10 -11.49 11.89
N ASN A 120 -0.18 -10.42 12.64
CA ASN A 120 -1.07 -10.46 13.80
C ASN A 120 -2.47 -9.92 13.51
N ASN A 121 -2.79 -9.58 12.26
CA ASN A 121 -4.10 -9.03 11.90
C ASN A 121 -4.63 -9.70 10.63
N ASP A 122 -5.95 -9.62 10.42
CA ASP A 122 -6.58 -10.11 9.21
C ASP A 122 -6.39 -9.11 8.06
N LEU A 123 -5.91 -9.58 6.90
CA LEU A 123 -5.78 -8.73 5.71
C LEU A 123 -7.13 -8.15 5.27
N MET A 124 -8.24 -8.85 5.57
CA MET A 124 -9.58 -8.42 5.22
C MET A 124 -9.95 -7.08 5.86
N ASP A 125 -9.48 -6.78 7.07
CA ASP A 125 -9.75 -5.48 7.72
C ASP A 125 -9.13 -4.33 6.93
N ALA A 126 -7.90 -4.51 6.44
CA ALA A 126 -7.25 -3.52 5.59
C ALA A 126 -7.93 -3.41 4.23
N ILE A 127 -8.31 -4.54 3.63
CA ILE A 127 -9.03 -4.58 2.36
C ILE A 127 -10.36 -3.82 2.46
N GLN A 128 -11.13 -4.00 3.54
CA GLN A 128 -12.41 -3.30 3.69
C GLN A 128 -12.23 -1.79 3.98
N ALA A 129 -11.13 -1.40 4.61
CA ALA A 129 -10.84 -0.01 4.94
C ALA A 129 -10.18 0.79 3.78
N CYS A 130 -9.52 0.10 2.84
CA CYS A 130 -8.62 0.68 1.85
C CYS A 130 -9.06 0.32 0.41
N PRO A 131 -9.78 1.22 -0.29
CA PRO A 131 -10.27 0.96 -1.65
C PRO A 131 -9.21 0.55 -2.68
N GLU A 132 -8.02 1.17 -2.70
CA GLU A 132 -6.97 0.77 -3.65
C GLU A 132 -6.35 -0.59 -3.31
N LEU A 133 -6.16 -0.89 -2.02
CA LEU A 133 -5.76 -2.25 -1.61
C LEU A 133 -6.78 -3.29 -2.05
N LYS A 134 -8.08 -3.01 -1.85
CA LYS A 134 -9.15 -3.89 -2.31
C LYS A 134 -9.12 -4.10 -3.81
N ALA A 135 -8.96 -3.03 -4.58
CA ALA A 135 -8.83 -3.11 -6.04
C ALA A 135 -7.61 -3.95 -6.46
N PHE A 136 -6.47 -3.76 -5.79
CA PHE A 136 -5.24 -4.51 -6.03
C PHE A 136 -5.39 -6.01 -5.73
N VAL A 137 -5.95 -6.36 -4.57
CA VAL A 137 -6.17 -7.78 -4.21
C VAL A 137 -7.22 -8.42 -5.12
N ASN A 138 -8.30 -7.71 -5.44
CA ASN A 138 -9.29 -8.20 -6.40
C ASN A 138 -8.69 -8.41 -7.80
N ARG A 139 -7.72 -7.60 -8.22
CA ARG A 139 -7.00 -7.85 -9.48
C ARG A 139 -6.21 -9.16 -9.44
N ILE A 140 -5.49 -9.43 -8.35
CA ILE A 140 -4.76 -10.70 -8.19
C ILE A 140 -5.73 -11.88 -8.25
N ILE A 141 -6.82 -11.82 -7.48
CA ILE A 141 -7.81 -12.89 -7.41
C ILE A 141 -8.44 -13.12 -8.79
N PHE A 142 -8.85 -12.05 -9.47
CA PHE A 142 -9.47 -12.13 -10.80
C PHE A 142 -8.55 -12.79 -11.84
N LEU A 143 -7.25 -12.49 -11.80
CA LEU A 143 -6.28 -13.13 -12.72
C LEU A 143 -6.07 -14.61 -12.43
N CYS A 144 -6.31 -15.06 -11.19
CA CYS A 144 -6.26 -16.48 -10.84
C CYS A 144 -7.59 -17.20 -11.11
N ASP A 145 -8.72 -16.52 -10.89
CA ASP A 145 -10.07 -17.06 -10.96
C ASP A 145 -11.09 -15.91 -11.16
N GLU A 146 -11.55 -15.74 -12.40
CA GLU A 146 -12.45 -14.65 -12.80
C GLU A 146 -13.82 -14.66 -12.10
N THR A 147 -14.18 -15.77 -11.46
CA THR A 147 -15.45 -15.92 -10.74
C THR A 147 -15.40 -15.40 -9.30
N LYS A 148 -14.21 -15.10 -8.79
CA LYS A 148 -14.00 -14.67 -7.40
C LYS A 148 -13.78 -13.17 -7.30
N VAL A 149 -14.45 -12.56 -6.33
CA VAL A 149 -14.29 -11.14 -5.98
C VAL A 149 -14.53 -10.96 -4.49
N ILE A 150 -13.72 -10.13 -3.85
CA ILE A 150 -13.95 -9.67 -2.49
C ILE A 150 -15.03 -8.58 -2.53
N PRO A 151 -16.16 -8.77 -1.84
CA PRO A 151 -17.28 -7.84 -1.82
C PRO A 151 -16.93 -6.54 -1.11
#